data_AF-A0A9E3WF59-F1
#
_entry.id   AF-A0A9E3WF59-F1
#
_cell.length_a   1.000
_cell.length_b   1.000
_cell.length_c   1.000
_cell.angle_alpha   90.00
_cell.angle_beta   90.00
_cell.angle_gamma   90.00
#
_symmetry.space_group_name_H-M   'P 1'
#
loop_
_entity.id
_entity.type
_entity.pdbx_description
1 polymer ?
#
loop_
_entity_poly.entity_id
_entity_poly.type
_entity_poly.pdbx_seq_one_letter_code
_entity_poly.pdbx_strand_id
1 'polypeptide(L)'
;MPVESFAASRLTQGNHLFPTVIEVGDTFVVKRTRTLFTKNEISIHLNRIASVRIETGIVWSDILIESSGGSDPIASHGHRKDDAVRIKQLIESAQARDSNAPSVATGATRACPYCAETIKAAAKVCRYCGKTVGS
;
A
#
# COMPACT_ATOMS: atom_id res chain seq x y z
N MET A 1 -12.03 -6.90 -3.00
CA MET A 1 -11.96 -8.21 -2.30
C MET A 1 -12.45 -8.03 -0.87
N PRO A 2 -12.98 -9.08 -0.21
CA PRO A 2 -13.30 -8.98 1.21
C PRO A 2 -12.02 -8.72 2.02
N VAL A 3 -12.15 -7.98 3.13
CA VAL A 3 -11.04 -7.76 4.06
C VAL A 3 -10.67 -9.09 4.71
N GLU A 4 -9.42 -9.51 4.58
CA GLU A 4 -8.89 -10.71 5.24
C GLU A 4 -8.19 -10.31 6.55
N SER A 5 -8.54 -10.97 7.67
CA SER A 5 -8.00 -10.68 9.00
C SER A 5 -7.14 -11.82 9.53
N PHE A 6 -5.94 -11.49 10.02
CA PHE A 6 -4.96 -12.45 10.54
C PHE A 6 -4.61 -12.10 11.99
N ALA A 7 -4.80 -13.05 12.90
CA ALA A 7 -4.55 -12.85 14.32
C ALA A 7 -3.20 -13.44 14.73
N ALA A 8 -2.39 -12.62 15.41
CA ALA A 8 -1.16 -13.09 16.02
C ALA A 8 -1.44 -14.00 17.22
N SER A 9 -0.55 -14.95 17.44
CA SER A 9 -0.62 -15.84 18.59
C SER A 9 -0.43 -15.09 19.90
N ARG A 10 -1.27 -15.42 20.88
CA ARG A 10 -1.24 -14.80 22.21
C ARG A 10 0.05 -15.12 22.96
N LEU A 11 0.74 -16.20 22.62
CA LEU A 11 1.96 -16.63 23.32
C LEU A 11 3.23 -15.94 22.80
N THR A 12 3.07 -14.82 22.09
CA THR A 12 4.19 -14.09 21.48
C THR A 12 4.33 -12.69 22.06
N GLN A 13 5.52 -12.11 21.91
CA GLN A 13 5.88 -10.85 22.54
C GLN A 13 4.86 -9.75 22.21
N GLY A 14 4.30 -9.14 23.26
CA GLY A 14 3.30 -8.07 23.13
C GLY A 14 1.85 -8.52 22.88
N ASN A 15 1.57 -9.83 22.81
CA ASN A 15 0.25 -10.36 22.45
C ASN A 15 -0.44 -11.18 23.58
N HIS A 16 0.17 -11.30 24.76
CA HIS A 16 -0.31 -12.17 25.85
C HIS A 16 -1.74 -11.89 26.32
N LEU A 17 -2.09 -10.62 26.56
CA LEU A 17 -3.43 -10.29 27.03
C LEU A 17 -4.43 -10.06 25.89
N PHE A 18 -4.00 -9.40 24.83
CA PHE A 18 -4.81 -9.11 23.64
C PHE A 18 -3.99 -9.40 22.39
N PRO A 19 -4.46 -10.28 21.48
CA PRO A 19 -3.76 -10.57 20.25
C PRO A 19 -3.78 -9.36 19.32
N THR A 20 -2.65 -9.08 18.68
CA THR A 20 -2.58 -8.14 17.56
C THR A 20 -3.27 -8.75 16.34
N VAL A 21 -4.08 -7.94 15.64
CA VAL A 21 -4.77 -8.35 14.41
C VAL A 21 -4.29 -7.50 13.25
N ILE A 22 -3.96 -8.14 12.14
CA ILE A 22 -3.66 -7.49 10.86
C ILE A 22 -4.86 -7.68 9.94
N GLU A 23 -5.36 -6.59 9.38
CA GLU A 23 -6.42 -6.59 8.38
C GLU A 23 -5.84 -6.11 7.04
N VAL A 24 -6.05 -6.89 5.99
CA VAL A 24 -5.59 -6.58 4.63
C VAL A 24 -6.80 -6.37 3.74
N GLY A 25 -6.95 -5.14 3.24
CA GLY A 25 -7.98 -4.75 2.27
C GLY A 25 -7.40 -4.55 0.86
N ASP A 26 -8.23 -4.11 -0.09
CA ASP A 26 -7.79 -3.88 -1.49
C ASP A 26 -6.76 -2.76 -1.64
N THR A 27 -6.81 -1.76 -0.77
CA THR A 27 -6.03 -0.53 -0.89
C THR A 27 -5.26 -0.17 0.38
N PHE A 28 -5.47 -0.92 1.46
CA PHE A 28 -4.94 -0.62 2.78
C PHE A 28 -4.55 -1.88 3.54
N VAL A 29 -3.61 -1.70 4.47
CA VAL A 29 -3.28 -2.65 5.53
C VAL A 29 -3.46 -1.93 6.86
N VAL A 30 -4.16 -2.56 7.80
CA VAL A 30 -4.32 -2.04 9.15
C VAL A 30 -3.74 -3.03 10.15
N LYS A 31 -2.95 -2.52 11.09
CA LYS A 31 -2.58 -3.24 12.32
C LYS A 31 -3.40 -2.67 13.48
N ARG A 32 -4.13 -3.54 14.18
CA ARG A 32 -4.85 -3.23 15.41
C ARG A 32 -4.17 -3.94 16.58
N THR A 33 -3.57 -3.16 17.47
CA THR A 33 -2.98 -3.66 18.72
C THR A 33 -3.74 -3.07 19.90
N ARG A 34 -4.03 -3.91 20.90
CA ARG A 34 -4.66 -3.49 22.15
C ARG A 34 -3.73 -3.83 23.30
N THR A 35 -3.61 -2.92 24.25
CA THR A 35 -3.01 -3.16 25.56
C THR A 35 -4.08 -2.92 26.63
N LEU A 36 -3.77 -3.22 27.90
CA LEU A 36 -4.68 -2.99 29.02
C LEU A 36 -5.22 -1.55 29.10
N PHE A 37 -4.44 -0.56 28.63
CA PHE A 37 -4.77 0.86 28.77
C PHE A 37 -4.77 1.64 27.45
N THR A 38 -4.30 1.06 26.35
CA THR A 38 -4.13 1.78 25.08
C THR A 38 -4.65 0.94 23.91
N LYS A 39 -5.29 1.60 22.94
CA LYS A 39 -5.64 1.01 21.65
C LYS A 39 -4.82 1.73 20.60
N ASN A 40 -4.08 0.98 19.80
CA ASN A 40 -3.26 1.52 18.72
C ASN A 40 -3.74 0.93 17.40
N GLU A 41 -4.06 1.80 16.45
CA GLU A 41 -4.46 1.44 15.10
C GLU A 41 -3.56 2.18 14.11
N ILE A 42 -2.86 1.42 13.27
CA ILE A 42 -1.97 1.96 12.25
C ILE A 42 -2.51 1.49 10.91
N SER A 43 -2.88 2.43 10.05
CA SER A 43 -3.35 2.16 8.69
C SER A 43 -2.37 2.73 7.68
N ILE A 44 -1.97 1.91 6.71
CA ILE A 44 -1.06 2.29 5.62
C ILE A 44 -1.69 1.88 4.30
N HIS A 45 -1.65 2.79 3.33
CA HIS A 45 -2.06 2.49 1.95
C HIS A 45 -1.04 1.58 1.25
N LEU A 46 -1.52 0.60 0.49
CA LEU A 46 -0.67 -0.39 -0.18
C LEU A 46 0.35 0.24 -1.16
N ASN A 47 -0.03 1.37 -1.79
CA ASN A 47 0.84 2.14 -2.68
C ASN A 47 2.01 2.87 -1.97
N ARG A 48 1.96 2.99 -0.64
CA ARG A 48 3.03 3.59 0.18
C ARG A 48 3.93 2.54 0.83
N ILE A 49 3.67 1.25 0.62
CA ILE A 49 4.51 0.19 1.18
C ILE A 49 5.75 0.05 0.31
N ALA A 50 6.92 0.25 0.91
CA ALA A 50 8.21 0.10 0.25
C ALA A 50 8.68 -1.36 0.25
N SER A 51 8.50 -2.06 1.37
CA SER A 51 8.95 -3.44 1.50
C SER A 51 8.09 -4.21 2.51
N VAL A 52 7.97 -5.52 2.28
CA VAL A 52 7.39 -6.47 3.25
C VAL A 52 8.41 -7.56 3.51
N ARG A 53 8.88 -7.64 4.76
CA ARG A 53 9.81 -8.65 5.24
C ARG A 53 9.09 -9.63 6.14
N ILE A 54 9.40 -10.91 5.96
CA ILE A 54 8.94 -11.99 6.84
C ILE A 54 10.17 -12.63 7.46
N GLU A 55 10.24 -12.65 8.79
CA GLU A 55 11.24 -13.38 9.55
C GLU A 55 10.58 -14.67 10.06
N THR A 56 10.95 -15.81 9.48
CA THR A 56 10.36 -17.10 9.84
C THR A 56 11.17 -17.77 10.95
N GLY A 57 10.55 -17.96 12.11
CA GLY A 57 11.08 -18.81 13.19
C GLY A 57 10.63 -20.27 13.05
N ILE A 58 10.87 -21.07 14.11
CA ILE A 58 10.56 -22.51 14.11
C ILE A 58 9.04 -22.78 14.07
N VAL A 59 8.25 -21.96 14.76
CA VAL A 59 6.78 -22.13 14.86
C VAL A 59 6.05 -20.85 14.43
N TRP A 60 6.59 -19.69 14.77
CA TRP A 60 5.99 -18.39 14.51
C TRP A 60 6.82 -17.61 13.49
N SER A 61 6.16 -16.67 12.82
CA SER A 61 6.76 -15.75 11.86
C SER A 61 6.42 -14.32 12.24
N ASP A 62 7.39 -13.45 12.05
CA ASP A 62 7.28 -12.03 12.29
C ASP A 62 7.22 -11.29 10.95
N ILE A 63 6.38 -10.26 10.90
CA ILE A 63 6.10 -9.51 9.68
C ILE A 63 6.51 -8.06 9.94
N LEU A 64 7.34 -7.51 9.06
CA LEU A 64 7.77 -6.12 9.09
C LEU A 64 7.40 -5.47 7.76
N ILE A 65 6.52 -4.48 7.81
CA ILE A 65 6.07 -3.71 6.65
C ILE A 65 6.65 -2.30 6.77
N GLU A 66 7.49 -1.92 5.82
CA GLU A 66 8.12 -0.61 5.77
C GLU A 66 7.38 0.31 4.82
N SER A 67 7.18 1.56 5.25
CA SER A 67 6.58 2.60 4.41
C SER A 67 7.65 3.38 3.64
N SER A 68 7.33 3.84 2.45
CA SER A 68 8.21 4.63 1.58
C SER A 68 8.43 6.07 2.06
N GLY A 69 7.85 6.46 3.20
CA GLY A 69 7.82 7.83 3.72
C GLY A 69 8.58 8.06 5.02
N GLY A 70 9.36 7.08 5.49
CA GLY A 70 10.11 7.19 6.76
C GLY A 70 9.23 7.19 8.01
N SER A 71 7.98 6.74 7.90
CA SER A 71 7.08 6.55 9.05
C SER A 71 7.35 5.22 9.75
N ASP A 72 6.89 5.11 11.00
CA ASP A 72 7.08 3.91 11.83
C ASP A 72 6.66 2.63 11.08
N PRO A 73 7.56 1.63 10.98
CA PRO A 73 7.24 0.40 10.29
C PRO A 73 6.18 -0.39 11.07
N ILE A 74 5.29 -1.06 10.33
CA ILE A 74 4.34 -1.98 10.96
C ILE A 74 5.08 -3.29 11.22
N ALA A 75 5.54 -3.47 12.46
CA ALA A 75 6.04 -4.74 12.96
C ALA A 75 4.92 -5.54 13.65
N SER A 76 4.77 -6.82 13.34
CA SER A 76 3.87 -7.72 14.05
C SER A 76 4.52 -9.08 14.26
N HIS A 77 4.52 -9.53 15.50
CA HIS A 77 5.11 -10.81 15.89
C HIS A 77 4.06 -11.90 16.03
N GLY A 78 4.46 -13.15 15.82
CA GLY A 78 3.67 -14.30 16.24
C GLY A 78 2.59 -14.79 15.28
N HIS A 79 2.72 -14.52 13.99
CA HIS A 79 1.84 -15.10 12.97
C HIS A 79 2.27 -16.52 12.64
N ARG A 80 1.34 -17.37 12.19
CA ARG A 80 1.75 -18.66 11.62
C ARG A 80 2.43 -18.40 10.26
N LYS A 81 3.26 -19.34 9.83
CA LYS A 81 4.03 -19.20 8.58
C LYS A 81 3.12 -19.06 7.35
N ASP A 82 2.03 -19.82 7.31
CA ASP A 82 1.00 -19.73 6.27
C ASP A 82 0.31 -18.36 6.27
N ASP A 83 -0.04 -17.84 7.44
CA ASP A 83 -0.64 -16.50 7.58
C ASP A 83 0.31 -15.41 7.08
N ALA A 84 1.58 -15.46 7.48
CA ALA A 84 2.58 -14.48 7.05
C ALA A 84 2.80 -14.49 5.54
N VAL A 85 2.87 -15.67 4.93
CA VAL A 85 2.99 -15.82 3.47
C VAL A 85 1.73 -15.31 2.77
N ARG A 86 0.53 -15.59 3.32
CA ARG A 86 -0.73 -15.11 2.75
C ARG A 86 -0.83 -13.59 2.77
N ILE A 87 -0.46 -12.94 3.87
CA ILE A 87 -0.42 -11.47 3.98
C ILE A 87 0.49 -10.87 2.92
N LYS A 88 1.71 -11.42 2.76
CA LYS A 88 2.66 -10.95 1.75
C LYS A 88 2.09 -11.09 0.33
N GLN A 89 1.50 -12.23 0.01
CA GLN A 89 0.86 -12.46 -1.29
C GLN A 89 -0.29 -11.46 -1.55
N LEU A 90 -1.12 -11.18 -0.55
CA LEU A 90 -2.20 -10.20 -0.68
C LEU A 90 -1.66 -8.81 -0.99
N ILE A 91 -0.64 -8.36 -0.25
CA ILE A 91 -0.01 -7.05 -0.45
C ILE A 91 0.64 -6.96 -1.84
N GLU A 92 1.46 -7.94 -2.22
CA GLU A 92 2.14 -7.96 -3.53
C GLU A 92 1.12 -8.00 -4.68
N SER A 93 0.05 -8.78 -4.54
CA SER A 93 -1.00 -8.87 -5.56
C SER A 93 -1.77 -7.55 -5.71
N ALA A 94 -2.00 -6.83 -4.62
CA ALA A 94 -2.65 -5.52 -4.66
C ALA A 94 -1.72 -4.45 -5.27
N GLN A 95 -0.43 -4.45 -4.91
CA GLN A 95 0.56 -3.57 -5.53
C GLN A 95 0.72 -3.82 -7.04
N ALA A 96 0.67 -5.09 -7.47
CA ALA A 96 0.71 -5.44 -8.88
C ALA A 96 -0.54 -4.94 -9.63
N ARG A 97 -1.72 -4.97 -8.99
CA ARG A 97 -2.95 -4.40 -9.56
C ARG A 97 -2.87 -2.88 -9.68
N ASP A 98 -2.34 -2.18 -8.69
CA ASP A 98 -2.19 -0.72 -8.76
C ASP A 98 -1.12 -0.30 -9.79
N SER A 99 -0.07 -1.09 -9.95
CA SER A 99 0.97 -0.86 -10.97
C SER A 99 0.46 -1.14 -12.39
N ASN A 100 -0.47 -2.09 -12.54
CA ASN A 100 -1.07 -2.49 -13.81
C ASN A 100 -2.43 -1.83 -14.08
N ALA A 101 -2.99 -1.12 -13.10
CA ALA A 101 -4.07 -0.19 -13.35
C ALA A 101 -3.52 0.82 -14.36
N PRO A 102 -4.27 1.16 -15.43
CA PRO A 102 -3.83 2.15 -16.38
C PRO A 102 -3.64 3.43 -15.57
N SER A 103 -2.37 3.72 -15.25
CA SER A 103 -1.97 5.02 -14.73
C SER A 103 -2.60 5.99 -15.69
N VAL A 104 -3.61 6.71 -15.20
CA VAL A 104 -4.32 7.74 -15.95
C VAL A 104 -3.21 8.57 -16.55
N ALA A 105 -3.01 8.40 -17.87
CA ALA A 105 -1.81 8.84 -18.52
C ALA A 105 -1.58 10.28 -18.08
N THR A 106 -0.47 10.53 -17.39
CA THR A 106 0.10 11.87 -17.33
C THR A 106 0.23 12.27 -18.79
N GLY A 107 -0.77 13.01 -19.26
CA GLY A 107 -1.12 13.01 -20.67
C GLY A 107 0.11 13.39 -21.47
N ALA A 108 0.50 12.52 -22.41
CA ALA A 108 1.63 12.77 -23.31
C ALA A 108 1.61 14.24 -23.71
N THR A 109 2.70 14.98 -23.53
CA THR A 109 2.75 16.38 -23.89
C THR A 109 3.23 16.53 -25.32
N ARG A 110 2.72 17.54 -26.04
CA ARG A 110 3.15 17.89 -27.40
C ARG A 110 3.37 19.38 -27.51
N ALA A 111 4.22 19.80 -28.45
CA ALA A 111 4.40 21.21 -28.76
C ALA A 111 3.19 21.75 -29.53
N CYS A 112 2.74 22.97 -29.18
CA CYS A 112 1.72 23.69 -29.93
C CYS A 112 2.28 24.15 -31.28
N PRO A 113 1.61 23.86 -32.42
CA PRO A 113 2.11 24.25 -33.75
C PRO A 113 2.12 25.77 -33.99
N TYR A 114 1.45 26.56 -33.13
CA TYR A 114 1.32 28.00 -33.33
C TYR A 114 2.21 28.85 -32.43
N CYS A 115 2.48 28.41 -31.20
CA CYS A 115 3.25 29.19 -30.23
C CYS A 115 4.41 28.41 -29.61
N ALA A 116 4.68 27.19 -30.10
CA ALA A 116 5.75 26.29 -29.65
C ALA A 116 5.67 25.82 -28.18
N GLU A 117 4.73 26.33 -27.38
CA GLU A 117 4.59 25.96 -25.98
C GLU A 117 4.14 24.50 -25.78
N THR A 118 4.57 23.90 -24.68
CA THR A 118 4.23 22.51 -24.34
C THR A 118 2.79 22.43 -23.81
N ILE A 119 1.94 21.66 -24.49
CA ILE A 119 0.53 21.44 -24.11
C ILE A 119 0.25 19.95 -23.92
N LYS A 120 -0.83 19.62 -23.19
CA LYS A 120 -1.32 18.22 -23.11
C LYS A 120 -1.69 17.74 -24.52
N ALA A 121 -1.32 16.53 -24.91
CA ALA A 121 -1.62 15.99 -26.24
C ALA A 121 -3.13 15.99 -26.52
N ALA A 122 -3.94 15.67 -25.51
CA ALA A 122 -5.40 15.69 -25.58
C ALA A 122 -6.02 17.10 -25.58
N ALA A 123 -5.23 18.18 -25.47
CA ALA A 123 -5.77 19.53 -25.52
C ALA A 123 -6.29 19.85 -26.93
N LYS A 124 -7.57 20.24 -27.02
CA LYS A 124 -8.19 20.77 -28.24
C LYS A 124 -7.91 22.27 -28.43
N VAL A 125 -7.62 22.98 -27.34
CA VAL A 125 -7.32 24.42 -27.33
C VAL A 125 -6.06 24.67 -26.53
N CYS A 126 -5.13 25.44 -27.10
CA CYS A 126 -3.89 25.83 -26.43
C CYS A 126 -4.19 26.82 -25.30
N ARG A 127 -3.74 26.52 -24.08
CA ARG A 127 -3.87 27.43 -22.91
C ARG A 127 -3.12 28.75 -23.09
N TYR A 128 -2.04 28.76 -23.86
CA TYR A 128 -1.14 29.91 -23.97
C TYR A 128 -1.56 30.87 -25.09
N CYS A 129 -1.89 30.35 -26.28
CA CYS A 129 -2.24 31.20 -27.43
C CYS A 129 -3.72 31.16 -27.83
N GLY A 130 -4.56 30.34 -27.17
CA GLY A 130 -6.00 30.26 -27.42
C GLY A 130 -6.43 29.59 -28.73
N LYS A 131 -5.47 29.19 -29.60
CA LYS A 131 -5.79 28.54 -30.88
C LYS A 131 -6.16 27.07 -30.70
N THR A 132 -7.06 26.58 -31.55
CA THR A 132 -7.47 25.17 -31.64
C THR A 132 -6.34 24.33 -32.22
N VAL A 133 -5.90 23.33 -31.48
CA VAL A 133 -4.77 22.47 -31.83
C VAL A 133 -5.28 21.05 -32.06
N GLY A 134 -5.41 20.64 -33.32
CA GLY A 134 -5.95 19.33 -33.71
C GLY A 134 -7.39 19.42 -34.21
N SER A 135 -7.60 18.93 -35.44
CA SER A 135 -8.90 18.60 -36.02
C SER A 135 -9.14 17.11 -35.80
#